data_AF-X0T0K8-F1
#
_entry.id   AF-X0T0K8-F1
#
_cell.length_a   1.000
_cell.length_b   1.000
_cell.length_c   1.000
_cell.angle_alpha   90.00
_cell.angle_beta   90.00
_cell.angle_gamma   90.00
#
_symmetry.space_group_name_H-M   'P 1'
#
loop_
_entity.id
_entity.type
_entity.pdbx_description
1 polymer ?
#
loop_
_entity_poly.entity_id
_entity_poly.type
_entity_poly.pdbx_seq_one_letter_code
_entity_poly.pdbx_strand_id
1 'polypeptide(L)'
;MNGLIPVENAIEENIRVKELEDQGYIITPDKINEYLKNFENRTSALPDENFWNEKRVLITGISGFAGSHLAEQLLDLGCEVHGTIRRHAIPMHENIEHLRGQITLYEADITSAERILGIFEEIQPNAVFHLAAESFIPTSFREPA
;
A
#
# COMPACT_ATOMS: atom_id res chain seq x y z
N MET A 1 19.08 -0.10 26.16
CA MET A 1 18.51 -1.29 25.51
C MET A 1 18.78 -2.54 26.38
N ASN A 2 18.33 -2.57 27.65
CA ASN A 2 18.64 -3.69 28.57
C ASN A 2 17.39 -4.48 28.98
N GLY A 3 16.41 -4.59 28.07
CA GLY A 3 15.15 -5.30 28.34
C GLY A 3 14.51 -5.91 27.08
N LEU A 4 15.27 -6.00 25.99
CA LEU A 4 14.83 -6.71 24.79
C LEU A 4 15.33 -8.16 24.91
N ILE A 5 14.44 -9.12 24.66
CA ILE A 5 14.79 -10.54 24.57
C ILE A 5 15.58 -10.71 23.27
N PRO A 6 16.79 -11.32 23.30
CA PRO A 6 17.53 -11.68 22.09
C PRO A 6 16.64 -12.50 21.16
N VAL A 7 16.73 -12.26 19.84
CA VAL A 7 15.81 -12.89 18.87
C VAL A 7 15.94 -14.41 18.90
N GLU A 8 17.14 -14.91 19.21
CA GLU A 8 17.45 -16.32 19.36
C GLU A 8 16.63 -16.93 20.51
N ASN A 9 16.58 -16.25 21.66
CA ASN A 9 15.81 -16.68 22.82
C ASN A 9 14.30 -16.58 22.57
N ALA A 10 13.86 -15.58 21.80
CA ALA A 10 12.47 -15.44 21.41
C ALA A 10 12.02 -16.55 20.44
N ILE A 11 12.91 -17.10 19.62
CA ILE A 11 12.61 -18.23 18.73
C ILE A 11 12.53 -19.54 19.53
N GLU A 12 13.41 -19.75 20.50
CA GLU A 12 13.45 -20.99 21.29
C GLU A 12 12.36 -21.09 22.38
N GLU A 13 12.03 -19.98 23.05
CA GLU A 13 11.12 -20.00 24.21
C GLU A 13 9.66 -19.67 23.84
N ASN A 14 9.41 -19.09 22.67
CA ASN A 14 8.06 -18.69 22.28
C ASN A 14 7.27 -19.85 21.68
N ILE A 15 6.29 -20.33 22.44
CA ILE A 15 5.36 -21.40 22.05
C ILE A 15 4.73 -21.12 20.68
N ARG A 16 4.41 -19.86 20.36
CA ARG A 16 3.82 -19.50 19.08
C ARG A 16 4.78 -19.70 17.91
N VAL A 17 6.08 -19.46 18.11
CA VAL A 17 7.10 -19.66 17.06
C VAL A 17 7.25 -21.16 16.78
N LYS A 18 7.31 -21.99 17.83
CA LYS A 18 7.34 -23.45 17.69
C LYS A 18 6.09 -24.00 17.00
N GLU A 19 4.90 -23.54 17.39
CA GLU A 19 3.65 -23.92 16.72
C GLU A 19 3.64 -23.54 15.23
N LEU A 20 4.14 -22.35 14.88
CA LEU A 20 4.22 -21.91 13.48
C LEU A 20 5.26 -22.72 12.70
N GLU A 21 6.35 -23.12 13.34
CA GLU A 21 7.39 -23.96 12.73
C GLU A 21 6.86 -25.37 12.44
N ASP A 22 6.17 -25.98 13.42
CA ASP A 22 5.51 -27.29 13.28
C ASP A 22 4.45 -27.28 12.17
N GLN A 23 3.76 -26.15 12.01
CA GLN A 23 2.76 -25.94 10.96
C GLN A 23 3.36 -25.58 9.59
N GLY A 24 4.70 -25.42 9.50
CA GLY A 24 5.39 -25.07 8.26
C GLY A 24 5.22 -23.62 7.81
N TYR A 25 4.82 -22.72 8.72
CA TYR A 25 4.69 -21.28 8.46
C TYR A 25 5.98 -20.49 8.73
N ILE A 26 6.94 -21.06 9.46
CA ILE A 26 8.28 -20.48 9.62
C ILE A 26 9.20 -20.98 8.51
N ILE A 27 9.72 -20.04 7.72
CA ILE A 27 10.75 -20.32 6.71
C ILE A 27 12.10 -20.24 7.41
N THR A 28 12.69 -21.40 7.70
CA THR A 28 14.05 -21.49 8.24
C THR A 28 15.08 -21.38 7.10
N PRO A 29 16.33 -20.93 7.36
CA PRO A 29 17.33 -20.72 6.32
C PRO A 29 17.60 -21.94 5.43
N ASP A 30 17.56 -23.14 5.99
CA ASP A 30 17.71 -24.42 5.30
C ASP A 30 16.53 -24.77 4.37
N LYS A 31 15.34 -24.22 4.65
CA LYS A 31 14.11 -24.43 3.88
C LYS A 31 13.84 -23.35 2.83
N ILE A 32 14.68 -22.31 2.72
CA ILE A 32 14.49 -21.19 1.77
C ILE A 32 14.35 -21.69 0.33
N ASN A 33 15.23 -22.60 -0.12
CA ASN A 33 15.20 -23.09 -1.51
C ASN A 33 13.93 -23.90 -1.82
N GLU A 34 13.46 -24.69 -0.87
CA GLU A 34 12.20 -25.43 -0.99
C GLU A 34 11.01 -24.48 -1.05
N TYR A 35 10.99 -23.48 -0.16
CA TYR A 35 9.97 -22.44 -0.14
C TYR A 35 9.92 -21.69 -1.47
N LEU A 36 11.06 -21.24 -2.01
CA LEU A 36 11.13 -20.51 -3.27
C LEU A 36 10.63 -21.36 -4.44
N LYS A 37 11.03 -22.63 -4.51
CA LYS A 37 10.55 -23.57 -5.55
C LYS A 37 9.04 -23.82 -5.47
N ASN A 38 8.48 -23.89 -4.26
CA ASN A 38 7.05 -23.99 -4.04
C ASN A 38 6.33 -22.67 -4.39
N PHE A 39 6.97 -21.53 -4.13
CA PHE A 39 6.44 -20.20 -4.43
C PHE A 39 6.34 -19.93 -5.93
N GLU A 40 7.35 -20.32 -6.71
CA GLU A 40 7.36 -20.19 -8.18
C GLU A 40 6.16 -20.88 -8.85
N ASN A 41 5.68 -21.98 -8.26
CA ASN A 41 4.58 -22.78 -8.79
C ASN A 41 3.21 -22.40 -8.19
N ARG A 42 3.15 -21.43 -7.28
CA ARG A 42 1.87 -20.92 -6.79
C ARG A 42 1.26 -20.02 -7.85
N THR A 43 0.15 -20.44 -8.43
CA THR A 43 -0.76 -19.52 -9.10
C THR A 43 -1.27 -18.57 -8.04
N SER A 44 -0.70 -17.38 -8.00
CA SER A 44 -1.18 -16.32 -7.14
C SER A 44 -2.63 -16.02 -7.50
N ALA A 45 -3.50 -15.84 -6.51
CA ALA A 45 -4.83 -15.26 -6.74
C ALA A 45 -4.73 -13.78 -7.12
N LEU A 46 -3.53 -13.20 -7.08
CA LEU A 46 -3.28 -11.84 -7.51
C LEU A 46 -3.38 -11.74 -9.04
N PRO A 47 -3.99 -10.66 -9.54
CA PRO A 47 -4.05 -10.37 -10.97
C PRO A 47 -2.66 -10.34 -11.60
N ASP A 48 -2.56 -10.81 -12.84
CA ASP A 48 -1.34 -10.67 -13.65
C ASP A 48 -1.15 -9.23 -14.15
N GLU A 49 -0.02 -8.94 -14.79
CA GLU A 49 0.26 -7.58 -15.31
C GLU A 49 -0.81 -7.12 -16.32
N ASN A 50 -1.31 -8.05 -17.15
CA ASN A 50 -2.33 -7.76 -18.17
C ASN A 50 -3.66 -7.33 -17.57
N PHE A 51 -4.00 -7.79 -16.36
CA PHE A 51 -5.20 -7.35 -15.66
C PHE A 51 -5.21 -5.84 -15.41
N TRP A 52 -4.04 -5.22 -15.19
CA TRP A 52 -3.91 -3.81 -14.80
C TRP A 52 -3.91 -2.84 -15.98
N ASN A 53 -3.52 -3.32 -17.16
CA ASN A 53 -3.47 -2.49 -18.35
C ASN A 53 -4.84 -1.81 -18.64
N GLU A 54 -4.80 -0.50 -18.90
CA GLU A 54 -5.97 0.36 -19.15
C GLU A 54 -7.00 0.44 -18.00
N LYS A 55 -6.65 -0.04 -16.79
CA LYS A 55 -7.53 0.12 -15.61
C LYS A 55 -7.44 1.54 -15.08
N ARG A 56 -8.61 2.12 -14.78
CA ARG A 56 -8.70 3.36 -14.01
C ARG A 56 -8.54 3.04 -12.53
N VAL A 57 -7.52 3.61 -11.91
CA VAL A 57 -7.19 3.36 -10.51
C VAL A 57 -7.23 4.65 -9.72
N LEU A 58 -8.00 4.67 -8.63
CA LEU A 58 -8.04 5.80 -7.70
C LEU A 58 -7.18 5.51 -6.47
N ILE A 59 -6.20 6.36 -6.20
CA ILE A 59 -5.34 6.30 -5.01
C ILE A 59 -5.67 7.47 -4.09
N THR A 60 -6.21 7.20 -2.89
CA THR A 60 -6.35 8.28 -1.90
C THR A 60 -5.04 8.46 -1.15
N GLY A 61 -4.59 9.69 -0.91
CA GLY A 61 -3.30 9.92 -0.26
C GLY A 61 -2.11 9.67 -1.19
N ILE A 62 -2.31 9.91 -2.49
CA ILE A 62 -1.32 9.65 -3.54
C ILE A 62 0.01 10.39 -3.34
N SER A 63 -0.02 11.57 -2.69
CA SER A 63 1.19 12.36 -2.43
C SER A 63 2.04 11.84 -1.27
N GLY A 64 1.56 10.84 -0.53
CA GLY A 64 2.33 10.18 0.52
C GLY A 64 3.43 9.27 -0.03
N PHE A 65 4.29 8.76 0.85
CA PHE A 65 5.39 7.86 0.47
C PHE A 65 4.87 6.60 -0.23
N ALA A 66 3.95 5.85 0.38
CA ALA A 66 3.41 4.64 -0.25
C ALA A 66 2.58 4.94 -1.51
N GLY A 67 1.80 6.02 -1.50
CA GLY A 67 0.92 6.38 -2.61
C GLY A 67 1.67 6.73 -3.90
N SER A 68 2.77 7.47 -3.78
CA SER A 68 3.60 7.88 -4.93
C SER A 68 4.29 6.69 -5.59
N HIS A 69 4.87 5.80 -4.80
CA HIS A 69 5.53 4.60 -5.31
C HIS A 69 4.52 3.63 -5.93
N LEU A 70 3.32 3.52 -5.36
CA LEU A 70 2.24 2.75 -5.97
C LEU A 70 1.79 3.35 -7.31
N ALA A 71 1.70 4.68 -7.39
CA ALA A 71 1.33 5.36 -8.63
C ALA A 71 2.34 5.08 -9.75
N GLU A 72 3.65 5.12 -9.47
CA GLU A 72 4.70 4.71 -10.42
C GLU A 72 4.47 3.29 -10.95
N GLN A 73 4.32 2.32 -10.05
CA GLN A 73 4.13 0.93 -10.44
C GLN A 73 2.86 0.71 -11.28
N LEU A 74 1.77 1.40 -10.95
CA LEU A 74 0.52 1.30 -11.70
C LEU A 74 0.64 1.94 -13.10
N LEU A 75 1.38 3.04 -13.24
CA LEU A 75 1.68 3.63 -14.54
C LEU A 75 2.53 2.70 -15.40
N ASP A 76 3.55 2.05 -14.81
CA ASP A 76 4.38 1.05 -15.50
C ASP A 76 3.56 -0.16 -15.98
N LEU A 77 2.48 -0.49 -15.26
CA LEU A 77 1.50 -1.52 -15.61
C LEU A 77 0.44 -1.05 -16.63
N GLY A 78 0.52 0.19 -17.11
CA GLY A 78 -0.42 0.75 -18.11
C GLY A 78 -1.75 1.21 -17.54
N CYS A 79 -1.86 1.43 -16.23
CA CYS A 79 -3.07 1.98 -15.62
C CYS A 79 -3.26 3.48 -15.95
N GLU A 80 -4.51 3.91 -15.98
CA GLU A 80 -4.87 5.32 -15.85
C GLU A 80 -4.96 5.67 -14.37
N VAL A 81 -4.00 6.47 -13.86
CA VAL A 81 -3.86 6.73 -12.43
C VAL A 81 -4.49 8.08 -12.05
N HIS A 82 -5.43 8.00 -11.11
CA HIS A 82 -6.08 9.15 -10.48
C HIS A 82 -5.73 9.18 -9.00
N GLY A 83 -5.59 10.35 -8.43
CA GLY A 83 -5.26 10.47 -7.02
C GLY A 83 -5.93 11.63 -6.29
N THR A 84 -6.23 11.43 -5.01
CA THR A 84 -6.71 12.52 -4.17
C THR A 84 -5.56 13.16 -3.39
N ILE A 85 -5.59 14.49 -3.35
CA ILE A 85 -4.71 15.33 -2.54
C ILE A 85 -5.57 16.20 -1.62
N ARG A 86 -5.13 16.41 -0.39
CA ARG A 86 -5.75 17.43 0.48
C ARG A 86 -5.23 18.80 0.12
N ARG A 87 -6.11 19.79 0.18
CA ARG A 87 -5.72 21.19 -0.04
C ARG A 87 -4.93 21.66 1.17
N HIS A 88 -3.66 22.02 0.95
CA HIS A 88 -2.79 22.59 1.96
C HIS A 88 -2.34 23.99 1.51
N ALA A 89 -2.04 24.86 2.48
CA ALA A 89 -1.50 26.20 2.19
C ALA A 89 -0.14 26.14 1.49
N ILE A 90 0.63 25.07 1.75
CA ILE A 90 1.88 24.74 1.08
C ILE A 90 1.64 23.49 0.25
N PRO A 91 1.86 23.52 -1.08
CA PRO A 91 1.73 22.34 -1.92
C PRO A 91 2.70 21.24 -1.47
N MET A 92 2.18 20.07 -1.11
CA MET A 92 2.97 18.89 -0.76
C MET A 92 2.88 17.85 -1.89
N HIS A 93 3.53 18.17 -3.02
CA HIS A 93 3.53 17.34 -4.23
C HIS A 93 4.90 16.82 -4.63
N GLU A 94 5.92 17.01 -3.78
CA GLU A 94 7.31 16.64 -4.10
C GLU A 94 7.43 15.17 -4.55
N ASN A 95 6.75 14.25 -3.87
CA ASN A 95 6.79 12.82 -4.19
C ASN A 95 6.09 12.44 -5.51
N ILE A 96 5.34 13.35 -6.13
CA ILE A 96 4.56 13.08 -7.35
C ILE A 96 4.84 14.08 -8.47
N GLU A 97 5.76 15.02 -8.27
CA GLU A 97 6.04 16.07 -9.24
C GLU A 97 6.62 15.50 -10.54
N HIS A 98 7.42 14.43 -10.46
CA HIS A 98 7.94 13.72 -11.64
C HIS A 98 6.86 12.95 -12.41
N LEU A 99 5.71 12.68 -11.78
CA LEU A 99 4.55 12.03 -12.40
C LEU A 99 3.58 13.04 -13.02
N ARG A 100 3.90 14.33 -12.96
CA ARG A 100 3.04 15.39 -13.47
C ARG A 100 2.77 15.21 -14.96
N GLY A 101 1.49 15.27 -15.32
CA GLY A 101 1.02 15.03 -16.69
C GLY A 101 0.78 13.56 -17.03
N GLN A 102 1.16 12.64 -16.15
CA GLN A 102 0.85 11.20 -16.26
C GLN A 102 -0.28 10.77 -15.33
N ILE A 103 -0.54 11.56 -14.28
CA ILE A 103 -1.62 11.33 -13.30
C ILE A 103 -2.64 12.46 -13.30
N THR A 104 -3.87 12.15 -12.92
CA THR A 104 -4.95 13.13 -12.70
C THR A 104 -5.19 13.33 -11.20
N LEU A 105 -5.07 14.58 -10.73
CA LEU A 105 -5.19 14.91 -9.30
C LEU A 105 -6.51 15.61 -8.96
N TYR A 106 -7.10 15.20 -7.83
CA TYR A 106 -8.34 15.72 -7.30
C TYR A 106 -8.12 16.27 -5.90
N GLU A 107 -8.43 17.56 -5.68
CA GLU A 107 -8.45 18.12 -4.33
C GLU A 107 -9.63 17.58 -3.53
N ALA A 108 -9.43 16.65 -2.59
CA ALA A 108 -10.52 16.11 -1.79
C ALA A 108 -10.08 15.78 -0.37
N ASP A 109 -10.95 16.09 0.59
CA ASP A 109 -10.90 15.47 1.90
C ASP A 109 -11.70 14.17 1.85
N ILE A 110 -11.10 13.07 2.33
CA ILE A 110 -11.73 11.75 2.33
C ILE A 110 -12.97 11.68 3.24
N THR A 111 -13.10 12.59 4.21
CA THR A 111 -14.28 12.71 5.07
C THR A 111 -15.47 13.37 4.35
N SER A 112 -15.24 14.01 3.20
CA SER A 112 -16.29 14.60 2.37
C SER A 112 -16.90 13.55 1.44
N ALA A 113 -17.95 12.88 1.91
CA ALA A 113 -18.64 11.84 1.13
C ALA A 113 -19.14 12.35 -0.24
N GLU A 114 -19.67 13.57 -0.30
CA GLU A 114 -20.14 14.20 -1.53
C GLU A 114 -18.99 14.37 -2.55
N ARG A 115 -17.84 14.87 -2.10
CA ARG A 115 -16.70 15.07 -3.00
C ARG A 115 -16.15 13.75 -3.52
N ILE A 116 -16.03 12.75 -2.64
CA ILE A 116 -15.58 11.42 -3.03
C ILE A 116 -16.58 10.78 -4.00
N LEU A 117 -17.89 10.92 -3.76
CA LEU A 117 -18.90 10.41 -4.67
C LEU A 117 -18.78 11.05 -6.06
N GLY A 118 -18.62 12.37 -6.15
CA GLY A 118 -18.42 13.05 -7.44
C GLY A 118 -17.18 12.58 -8.19
N ILE A 119 -16.08 12.29 -7.47
CA ILE A 119 -14.86 11.72 -8.06
C ILE A 119 -15.12 10.30 -8.59
N PHE A 120 -15.86 9.47 -7.85
CA PHE A 120 -16.26 8.14 -8.30
C PHE A 120 -17.15 8.20 -9.54
N GLU A 121 -18.11 9.13 -9.58
CA GLU A 121 -18.99 9.34 -10.74
C GLU A 121 -18.21 9.79 -11.97
N GLU A 122 -17.23 10.68 -11.81
CA GLU A 122 -16.37 11.17 -12.89
C GLU A 122 -15.46 10.07 -13.45
N ILE A 123 -14.77 9.34 -12.58
CA ILE A 123 -13.71 8.40 -12.99
C ILE A 123 -14.27 7.01 -13.29
N GLN A 124 -15.31 6.57 -12.57
CA GLN A 124 -15.75 5.17 -12.57
C GLN A 124 -14.57 4.18 -12.40
N PRO A 125 -13.85 4.24 -11.26
CA PRO A 125 -12.60 3.50 -11.08
C PRO A 125 -12.83 1.99 -11.08
N ASN A 126 -11.91 1.24 -11.70
CA ASN A 126 -11.89 -0.23 -11.65
C ASN A 126 -11.32 -0.75 -10.33
N ALA A 127 -10.40 0.01 -9.73
CA ALA A 127 -9.78 -0.33 -8.45
C ALA A 127 -9.55 0.94 -7.62
N VAL A 128 -9.55 0.76 -6.30
CA VAL A 128 -9.30 1.84 -5.34
C VAL A 128 -8.26 1.37 -4.33
N PHE A 129 -7.19 2.16 -4.18
CA PHE A 129 -6.20 1.98 -3.12
C PHE A 129 -6.35 3.10 -2.10
N HIS A 130 -6.82 2.75 -0.90
CA HIS A 130 -7.07 3.70 0.16
C HIS A 130 -5.86 3.85 1.08
N LEU A 131 -5.01 4.85 0.81
CA LEU A 131 -3.76 5.12 1.55
C LEU A 131 -3.77 6.46 2.29
N ALA A 132 -4.90 7.16 2.31
CA ALA A 132 -5.03 8.43 3.03
C ALA A 132 -5.20 8.14 4.53
N ALA A 133 -4.29 8.65 5.34
CA ALA A 133 -4.33 8.54 6.80
C ALA A 133 -3.51 9.66 7.45
N GLU A 134 -3.77 9.94 8.73
CA GLU A 134 -2.85 10.70 9.57
C GLU A 134 -1.67 9.82 10.00
N SER A 135 -0.53 9.99 9.34
CA SER A 135 0.66 9.17 9.57
C SER A 135 1.46 9.61 10.81
N PHE A 136 1.27 10.85 11.29
CA PHE A 136 1.94 11.34 12.48
C PHE A 136 1.19 10.91 13.75
N ILE A 137 1.75 9.90 14.42
CA ILE A 137 1.15 9.21 15.58
C ILE A 137 0.57 10.18 16.65
N PRO A 138 1.27 11.23 17.09
CA PRO A 138 0.70 12.14 18.10
C PRO A 138 -0.53 12.92 17.63
N THR A 139 -0.64 13.21 16.32
CA THR A 139 -1.83 13.86 15.76
C THR A 139 -2.93 12.85 15.52
N SER A 140 -2.63 11.64 15.06
CA SER A 140 -3.65 10.61 14.81
C SER A 140 -4.46 10.23 16.05
N PHE A 141 -3.88 10.35 17.26
CA PHE A 141 -4.61 10.17 18.51
C PHE A 141 -5.50 11.36 18.90
N ARG A 142 -5.09 12.59 18.56
CA ARG A 142 -5.83 13.82 18.91
C ARG A 142 -6.95 14.11 17.92
N GLU A 143 -6.70 13.83 16.66
CA GLU A 143 -7.55 14.12 15.51
C GLU A 143 -7.63 12.86 14.63
N PRO A 144 -8.33 11.80 15.09
CA PRO A 144 -8.57 10.65 14.25
C PRO A 144 -9.46 11.06 13.07
N ALA A 145 -9.16 10.49 11.89
CA ALA A 145 -9.97 10.64 10.68
C ALA A 145 -11.31 9.89 10.80
#